data_AF-A0A522YR92-F1
#
_entry.id   AF-A0A522YR92-F1
#
_cell.length_a   1.000
_cell.length_b   1.000
_cell.length_c   1.000
_cell.angle_alpha   90.00
_cell.angle_beta   90.00
_cell.angle_gamma   90.00
#
_symmetry.space_group_name_H-M   'P 1'
#
loop_
_entity.id
_entity.type
_entity.pdbx_description
1 polymer ?
#
loop_
_entity_poly.entity_id
_entity_poly.type
_entity_poly.pdbx_seq_one_letter_code
_entity_poly.pdbx_strand_id
1 'polypeptide(L)'
;MNQHYVPQFLLRKFIPPGKNILYVFDKPNGNSFPANPRNISAEKEFYEYDFNGEIYSMDKHLTLLESSASPIINKIIENESLSPLNDADRRTLSIFIAVQSLRTKRVQIGRA
;
A
#
# COMPACT_ATOMS: atom_id res chain seq x y z
N MET A 1 15.50 -3.05 -2.74
CA MET A 1 14.40 -3.02 -1.76
C MET A 1 13.11 -3.21 -2.54
N ASN A 2 12.16 -4.05 -2.11
CA ASN A 2 10.94 -4.26 -2.88
C ASN A 2 9.97 -3.10 -2.63
N GLN A 3 9.39 -2.56 -3.69
CA GLN A 3 8.44 -1.48 -3.64
C GLN A 3 7.03 -2.05 -3.65
N HIS A 4 6.29 -1.76 -2.59
CA HIS A 4 4.95 -2.30 -2.41
C HIS A 4 3.94 -1.51 -3.24
N TYR A 5 3.03 -2.20 -3.92
CA TYR A 5 1.84 -1.57 -4.50
C TYR A 5 0.67 -1.54 -3.51
N VAL A 6 0.60 -2.50 -2.57
CA VAL A 6 -0.24 -2.40 -1.37
C VAL A 6 0.65 -2.11 -0.15
N PRO A 7 0.48 -0.97 0.55
CA PRO A 7 1.26 -0.60 1.72
C PRO A 7 1.34 -1.72 2.76
N GLN A 8 2.55 -2.01 3.27
CA GLN A 8 2.73 -3.05 4.29
C GLN A 8 1.90 -2.79 5.55
N PHE A 9 1.71 -1.52 5.95
CA PHE A 9 0.95 -1.19 7.15
C PHE A 9 -0.53 -1.62 7.03
N LEU A 10 -1.10 -1.60 5.82
CA LEU A 10 -2.45 -2.12 5.55
C LEU A 10 -2.45 -3.65 5.58
N LEU A 11 -1.49 -4.30 4.90
CA LEU A 11 -1.39 -5.77 4.90
C LEU A 11 -1.30 -6.34 6.32
N ARG A 12 -0.59 -5.64 7.21
CA ARG A 12 -0.44 -6.04 8.63
C ARG A 12 -1.76 -6.07 9.39
N LYS A 13 -2.79 -5.33 8.96
CA LYS A 13 -4.12 -5.36 9.59
C LYS A 13 -4.89 -6.66 9.33
N PHE A 14 -4.42 -7.49 8.39
CA PHE A 14 -4.99 -8.81 8.09
C PHE A 14 -4.16 -9.97 8.65
N ILE A 15 -3.12 -9.67 9.43
CA ILE A 15 -2.28 -10.68 10.06
C ILE A 15 -2.79 -10.94 11.48
N PRO A 16 -3.02 -12.20 11.88
CA PRO A 16 -3.39 -12.51 13.24
C PRO A 16 -2.32 -12.06 14.25
N PRO A 17 -2.72 -11.59 15.45
CA PRO A 17 -1.77 -11.26 16.52
C PRO A 17 -0.79 -12.40 16.80
N GLY A 18 0.48 -12.07 17.03
CA GLY A 18 1.54 -13.06 17.28
C GLY A 18 2.00 -13.84 16.04
N LYS A 19 1.48 -13.55 14.85
CA LYS A 19 1.92 -14.15 13.59
C LYS A 19 2.57 -13.09 12.68
N ASN A 20 3.34 -13.56 11.70
CA ASN A 20 3.88 -12.72 10.61
C ASN A 20 3.56 -13.35 9.24
N ILE A 21 2.41 -14.00 9.14
CA ILE A 21 1.95 -14.72 7.95
C ILE A 21 0.60 -14.14 7.51
N LEU A 22 0.53 -13.74 6.24
CA LEU A 22 -0.71 -13.41 5.54
C LEU A 22 -1.15 -14.64 4.74
N TYR A 23 -2.44 -15.00 4.81
CA TYR A 23 -2.99 -16.03 3.94
C TYR A 23 -3.51 -15.40 2.66
N VAL A 24 -2.95 -15.79 1.53
CA VAL A 24 -3.24 -15.23 0.21
C VAL A 24 -4.06 -16.25 -0.57
N PHE A 25 -5.08 -15.76 -1.28
CA PHE A 25 -5.85 -16.53 -2.25
C PHE A 25 -5.55 -16.02 -3.66
N ASP A 26 -4.95 -16.86 -4.49
CA ASP A 26 -4.67 -16.58 -5.89
C ASP A 26 -5.89 -16.98 -6.73
N LYS A 27 -6.65 -15.96 -7.13
CA LYS A 27 -7.91 -16.14 -7.87
C LYS A 27 -7.71 -16.87 -9.22
N PRO A 28 -6.73 -16.50 -10.08
CA PRO A 28 -6.44 -17.25 -11.30
C PRO A 28 -6.20 -18.75 -11.12
N ASN A 29 -5.41 -19.14 -10.12
CA ASN A 29 -4.99 -20.53 -9.93
C ASN A 29 -5.85 -21.31 -8.92
N GLY A 30 -6.77 -20.62 -8.22
CA GLY A 30 -7.70 -21.22 -7.26
C GLY A 30 -7.03 -21.78 -6.00
N ASN A 31 -5.79 -21.40 -5.70
CA ASN A 31 -5.03 -21.93 -4.57
C ASN A 31 -4.78 -20.89 -3.49
N SER A 32 -4.54 -21.39 -2.27
CA SER A 32 -4.22 -20.59 -1.10
C SER A 32 -2.83 -20.90 -0.60
N PHE A 33 -2.07 -19.89 -0.19
CA PHE A 33 -0.74 -20.07 0.38
C PHE A 33 -0.41 -19.04 1.47
N PRO A 34 0.42 -19.41 2.46
CA PRO A 34 0.96 -18.46 3.42
C PRO A 34 2.05 -17.61 2.76
N ALA A 35 2.06 -16.30 3.02
CA ALA A 35 3.07 -15.38 2.52
C ALA A 35 3.59 -14.44 3.61
N ASN A 36 4.87 -14.07 3.51
CA ASN A 36 5.41 -12.97 4.30
C ASN A 36 4.90 -11.65 3.70
N PRO A 37 4.30 -10.74 4.50
CA PRO A 37 3.82 -9.44 4.03
C PRO A 37 4.89 -8.59 3.34
N ARG A 38 6.18 -8.80 3.65
CA ARG A 38 7.32 -8.12 2.99
C ARG A 38 7.57 -8.60 1.55
N ASN A 39 7.11 -9.79 1.22
CA ASN A 39 7.40 -10.45 -0.06
C ASN A 39 6.17 -10.54 -0.97
N ILE A 40 5.02 -10.05 -0.53
CA ILE A 40 3.78 -10.05 -1.30
C ILE A 40 3.38 -8.62 -1.63
N SER A 41 2.68 -8.47 -2.73
CA SER A 41 2.23 -7.17 -3.23
C SER A 41 3.34 -6.14 -3.43
N ALA A 42 4.49 -6.61 -3.93
CA ALA A 42 5.65 -5.78 -4.19
C ALA A 42 6.42 -6.25 -5.43
N GLU A 43 7.08 -5.31 -6.09
CA GLU A 43 7.99 -5.55 -7.20
C GLU A 43 9.28 -4.73 -7.00
N LYS A 44 10.37 -5.12 -7.65
CA LYS A 44 11.59 -4.29 -7.66
C LYS A 44 11.40 -3.14 -8.65
N GLU A 45 11.92 -1.95 -8.30
CA GLU A 45 12.03 -0.79 -9.21
C GLU A 45 10.68 -0.32 -9.81
N PHE A 46 9.57 -0.69 -9.18
CA PHE A 46 8.20 -0.43 -9.63
C PHE A 46 7.86 1.06 -9.86
N TYR A 47 8.45 1.96 -9.07
CA TYR A 47 8.29 3.40 -9.08
C TYR A 47 9.52 4.14 -9.60
N GLU A 48 10.50 3.41 -10.14
CA GLU A 48 11.67 4.00 -10.77
C GLU A 48 11.34 4.34 -12.22
N TYR A 49 11.73 5.54 -12.65
CA TYR A 49 11.62 5.95 -14.06
C TYR A 49 12.86 6.73 -14.48
N ASP A 50 13.33 6.45 -15.69
CA ASP A 50 14.40 7.21 -16.34
C ASP A 50 13.82 8.50 -16.91
N PHE A 51 14.42 9.62 -16.53
CA PHE A 51 14.19 10.89 -17.19
C PHE A 51 15.54 11.53 -17.50
N ASN A 52 15.88 11.59 -18.80
CA ASN A 52 17.14 12.13 -19.31
C ASN A 52 18.42 11.48 -18.73
N GLY A 53 18.39 10.17 -18.47
CA GLY A 53 19.54 9.42 -17.94
C GLY A 53 19.70 9.51 -16.42
N GLU A 54 18.76 10.15 -15.73
CA GLU A 54 18.66 10.14 -14.28
C GLU A 54 17.47 9.27 -13.82
N ILE A 55 17.70 8.43 -12.82
CA ILE A 55 16.67 7.59 -12.22
C ILE A 55 15.95 8.39 -11.13
N TYR A 56 14.66 8.63 -11.34
CA TYR A 56 13.78 9.23 -10.34
C TYR A 56 12.94 8.15 -9.68
N SER A 57 12.69 8.30 -8.37
CA SER A 57 11.85 7.37 -7.60
C SER A 57 10.78 8.09 -6.81
N MET A 58 9.55 7.61 -6.91
CA MET A 58 8.42 8.10 -6.11
C MET A 58 8.41 7.54 -4.68
N ASP A 59 9.30 6.61 -4.35
CA ASP A 59 9.31 5.90 -3.06
C ASP A 59 9.29 6.81 -1.86
N LYS A 60 10.10 7.87 -1.88
CA LYS A 60 10.21 8.81 -0.77
C LYS A 60 8.87 9.51 -0.51
N HIS A 61 8.19 9.95 -1.57
CA HIS A 61 6.89 10.62 -1.47
C HIS A 61 5.79 9.67 -0.99
N LEU A 62 5.78 8.43 -1.50
CA LEU A 62 4.85 7.39 -1.07
C LEU A 62 5.07 7.02 0.40
N THR A 63 6.32 6.89 0.83
CA THR A 63 6.67 6.57 2.23
C THR A 63 6.18 7.66 3.19
N LEU A 64 6.34 8.94 2.82
CA LEU A 64 5.84 10.06 3.63
C LEU A 64 4.32 10.02 3.73
N LEU A 65 3.62 9.83 2.60
CA LEU A 65 2.17 9.75 2.57
C LEU A 65 1.64 8.57 3.39
N GLU A 66 2.27 7.39 3.29
CA GLU A 66 1.94 6.21 4.10
C GLU A 66 2.15 6.47 5.60
N SER A 67 3.24 7.16 5.97
CA SER A 67 3.52 7.53 7.36
C SER A 67 2.47 8.47 7.93
N SER A 68 1.97 9.42 7.13
CA SER A 68 0.88 10.31 7.53
C SER A 68 -0.49 9.62 7.57
N ALA A 69 -0.76 8.69 6.67
CA ALA A 69 -2.04 7.99 6.59
C ALA A 69 -2.21 6.88 7.65
N SER A 70 -1.12 6.21 8.02
CA SER A 70 -1.13 5.11 9.00
C SER A 70 -1.85 5.43 10.33
N PRO A 71 -1.53 6.53 11.05
CA PRO A 71 -2.23 6.87 12.29
C PRO A 71 -3.72 7.18 12.08
N ILE A 72 -4.09 7.76 10.94
CA ILE A 72 -5.49 8.07 10.60
C ILE A 72 -6.28 6.77 10.40
N ILE A 73 -5.71 5.79 9.68
CA ILE A 73 -6.33 4.47 9.50
C ILE A 73 -6.47 3.75 10.85
N ASN A 74 -5.46 3.83 11.72
CA ASN A 74 -5.55 3.25 13.08
C ASN A 74 -6.70 3.87 13.87
N LYS A 75 -6.83 5.19 13.83
CA LYS A 75 -7.91 5.93 14.48
C LYS A 75 -9.30 5.47 13.99
N ILE A 76 -9.45 5.24 12.69
CA ILE A 76 -10.71 4.71 12.12
C ILE A 76 -10.99 3.30 12.64
N ILE A 77 -9.99 2.41 12.65
CA ILE A 77 -10.15 1.03 13.10
C ILE A 77 -10.49 0.97 14.59
N GLU A 78 -9.78 1.73 15.43
CA GLU A 78 -9.98 1.75 16.89
C GLU A 78 -11.37 2.27 17.28
N ASN A 79 -11.93 3.21 16.51
CA ASN A 79 -13.23 3.80 16.78
C ASN A 79 -14.37 3.18 15.96
N GLU A 80 -14.04 2.26 15.05
CA GLU A 80 -14.95 1.70 14.03
C GLU A 80 -15.79 2.78 13.32
N SER A 81 -15.22 3.97 13.15
CA SER A 81 -15.96 5.17 12.76
C SER A 81 -15.05 6.22 12.11
N LEU A 82 -15.65 7.03 11.23
CA LEU A 82 -15.02 8.21 10.64
C LEU A 82 -15.26 9.49 11.47
N SER A 83 -16.12 9.45 12.49
CA SER A 83 -16.45 10.61 13.34
C SER A 83 -15.24 11.26 14.02
N PRO A 84 -14.15 10.55 14.39
CA PRO A 84 -13.01 11.18 15.05
C PRO A 84 -12.12 12.02 14.11
N LEU A 85 -12.32 11.95 12.79
CA LEU A 85 -11.44 12.58 11.81
C LEU A 85 -11.75 14.08 11.61
N ASN A 86 -10.73 14.91 11.79
CA ASN A 86 -10.78 16.34 11.44
C ASN A 86 -10.54 16.57 9.93
N ASP A 87 -10.61 17.82 9.49
CA ASP A 87 -10.46 18.16 8.06
C ASP A 87 -9.07 17.82 7.49
N ALA A 88 -8.01 17.94 8.30
CA ALA A 88 -6.66 17.57 7.90
C ALA A 88 -6.51 16.04 7.75
N ASP A 89 -7.10 15.26 8.67
CA ASP A 89 -7.17 13.81 8.61
C ASP A 89 -7.91 13.38 7.32
N ARG A 90 -9.07 13.99 7.05
CA ARG A 90 -9.89 13.70 5.86
C ARG A 90 -9.17 14.04 4.57
N ARG A 91 -8.46 15.18 4.51
CA ARG A 91 -7.65 15.56 3.35
C ARG A 91 -6.54 14.53 3.10
N THR A 92 -5.79 14.19 4.14
CA THR A 92 -4.69 13.21 4.05
C THR A 92 -5.20 11.84 3.61
N LEU A 93 -6.29 11.37 4.21
CA LEU A 93 -6.94 10.11 3.85
C LEU A 93 -7.43 10.11 2.40
N SER A 94 -8.02 11.22 1.93
CA SER A 94 -8.50 11.35 0.55
C SER A 94 -7.35 11.28 -0.46
N ILE A 95 -6.24 11.99 -0.19
CA ILE A 95 -5.03 11.93 -1.02
C ILE A 95 -4.47 10.50 -1.02
N PHE A 96 -4.39 9.87 0.15
CA PHE A 96 -3.91 8.50 0.27
C PHE A 96 -4.74 7.51 -0.56
N ILE A 97 -6.07 7.58 -0.48
CA ILE A 97 -7.00 6.73 -1.26
C ILE A 97 -6.85 6.98 -2.77
N ALA A 98 -6.78 8.24 -3.18
CA ALA A 98 -6.58 8.60 -4.59
C ALA A 98 -5.26 8.02 -5.13
N VAL A 99 -4.17 8.14 -4.36
CA VAL A 99 -2.88 7.53 -4.71
C VAL A 99 -2.98 6.01 -4.77
N GLN A 100 -3.65 5.34 -3.82
CA GLN A 100 -3.80 3.88 -3.86
C GLN A 100 -4.57 3.41 -5.10
N SER A 101 -5.52 4.21 -5.60
CA SER A 101 -6.28 3.89 -6.82
C SER A 101 -5.40 3.86 -8.08
N LEU A 102 -4.28 4.58 -8.08
CA LEU A 102 -3.31 4.60 -9.17
C LEU A 102 -2.23 3.51 -9.03
N ARG A 103 -2.07 2.90 -7.84
CA ARG A 103 -1.05 1.88 -7.54
C ARG A 103 -1.49 0.46 -7.92
N THR A 104 -2.12 0.29 -9.08
CA THR A 104 -2.49 -1.06 -9.57
C THR A 104 -1.65 -1.45 -10.77
N LYS A 105 -1.29 -2.75 -10.86
CA LYS A 105 -0.55 -3.27 -12.04
C LYS A 105 -1.23 -2.94 -13.36
N ARG A 106 -2.57 -2.89 -13.39
CA ARG A 106 -3.35 -2.55 -14.60
C ARG A 106 -3.10 -1.12 -15.09
N VAL A 107 -2.88 -0.16 -14.19
CA VAL A 107 -2.60 1.23 -14.56
C VAL A 107 -1.20 1.39 -15.17
N GLN A 108 -0.25 0.50 -14.82
CA GLN A 108 1.10 0.52 -15.38
C GLN A 108 1.27 -0.29 -16.67
N ILE A 109 0.52 -1.39 -16.84
CA ILE A 109 0.56 -2.26 -18.05
C ILE A 109 -0.03 -1.57 -19.30
N GLY A 110 -0.66 -0.40 -19.16
CA GLY A 110 -1.09 0.45 -20.29
C GLY A 110 0.04 1.17 -21.04
N ARG A 111 1.31 0.84 -20.77
CA ARG A 111 2.50 1.38 -21.46
C ARG A 111 3.19 0.31 -22.34
N ALA A 112 2.39 -0.49 -23.05
CA ALA A 112 2.87 -1.32 -24.16
C ALA A 112 2.74 -0.56 -25.48
#